data_AF-D6LFK9-F1
#
_entry.id   AF-D6LFK9-F1
#
_cell.length_a   1.000
_cell.length_b   1.000
_cell.length_c   1.000
_cell.angle_alpha   90.00
_cell.angle_beta   90.00
_cell.angle_gamma   90.00
#
_symmetry.space_group_name_H-M   'P 1'
#
loop_
_entity.id
_entity.type
_entity.pdbx_description
1 polymer ?
#
loop_
_entity_poly.entity_id
_entity_poly.type
_entity_poly.pdbx_seq_one_letter_code
_entity_poly.pdbx_strand_id
1 'polypeptide(L)'
;MEFIRESSERSDSKNILKKAILKDSNFKLISFEGSPTRDNNVTILMDKFKVNKDLSTTNSDDRLKIFNELYKYSEFKDEFVLKRLTVEDKKLKWGILLYDDNEYSLFFIKNCEDRWAFCKEFKNAKEFSDWLYENYSTIRENISDYQENGLPEYDISMRENKKPWPGNVDGILFYNNTIVAVIEFQTTNKQSVKDHDNNDWWFPKYDKDGNEKRKGDKERWKSIYINSKSLNLSIIVGVWNKKEEEYCIKLIKDFNFETEKAPFIFWEKKEIANDENISTKLLEILDIK
;
A
#
# COMPACT_ATOMS: atom_id res chain seq x y z
N MET A 1 18.84 15.35 10.74
CA MET A 1 18.94 14.64 9.45
C MET A 1 17.58 14.69 8.80
N GLU A 2 17.50 14.75 7.47
CA GLU A 2 16.21 14.76 6.76
C GLU A 2 15.82 13.35 6.35
N PHE A 3 14.55 13.01 6.54
CA PHE A 3 13.96 11.75 6.12
C PHE A 3 12.89 12.03 5.08
N ILE A 4 13.13 11.60 3.86
CA ILE A 4 12.21 11.83 2.75
C ILE A 4 11.42 10.53 2.55
N ARG A 5 10.11 10.60 2.82
CA ARG A 5 9.21 9.52 2.43
C ARG A 5 9.02 9.56 0.93
N GLU A 6 9.17 8.40 0.31
CA GLU A 6 8.87 8.22 -1.09
C GLU A 6 7.75 7.22 -1.26
N SER A 7 6.80 7.57 -2.12
CA SER A 7 5.67 6.73 -2.44
C SER A 7 5.46 6.66 -3.94
N SER A 8 5.03 5.50 -4.42
CA SER A 8 4.53 5.33 -5.78
C SER A 8 3.12 5.89 -5.98
N GLU A 9 2.44 6.34 -4.92
CA GLU A 9 1.05 6.85 -4.96
C GLU A 9 0.93 8.28 -5.49
N ARG A 10 0.81 8.41 -6.81
CA ARG A 10 0.79 9.72 -7.49
C ARG A 10 -0.52 10.53 -7.29
N SER A 11 -1.62 9.86 -6.93
CA SER A 11 -2.95 10.48 -6.90
C SER A 11 -3.40 10.89 -5.49
N ASP A 12 -2.65 10.52 -4.47
CA ASP A 12 -3.07 10.64 -3.07
C ASP A 12 -3.38 12.08 -2.65
N SER A 13 -2.53 13.03 -3.06
CA SER A 13 -2.71 14.47 -2.77
C SER A 13 -4.01 15.06 -3.35
N LYS A 14 -4.59 14.41 -4.37
CA LYS A 14 -5.81 14.85 -5.07
C LYS A 14 -7.04 14.02 -4.70
N ASN A 15 -6.91 13.03 -3.82
CA ASN A 15 -7.98 12.14 -3.42
C ASN A 15 -8.97 12.86 -2.49
N ILE A 16 -10.09 13.32 -3.06
CA ILE A 16 -11.11 14.06 -2.31
C ILE A 16 -11.87 13.19 -1.31
N LEU A 17 -12.09 11.91 -1.62
CA LEU A 17 -12.74 10.98 -0.71
C LEU A 17 -11.88 10.71 0.52
N LYS A 18 -10.58 10.44 0.35
CA LYS A 18 -9.64 10.30 1.47
C LYS A 18 -9.68 11.53 2.38
N LYS A 19 -9.68 12.73 1.81
CA LYS A 19 -9.78 13.98 2.58
C LYS A 19 -11.12 14.09 3.32
N ALA A 20 -12.22 13.71 2.69
CA ALA A 20 -13.54 13.73 3.32
C ALA A 20 -13.63 12.79 4.52
N ILE A 21 -13.11 11.56 4.40
CA ILE A 21 -13.04 10.59 5.50
C ILE A 21 -12.24 11.15 6.68
N LEU A 22 -11.09 11.78 6.41
CA LEU A 22 -10.18 12.30 7.43
C LEU A 22 -10.65 13.63 8.07
N LYS A 23 -11.80 14.20 7.66
CA LYS A 23 -12.41 15.34 8.37
C LYS A 23 -12.91 14.94 9.76
N ASP A 24 -13.32 13.68 9.93
CA ASP A 24 -13.68 13.12 11.22
C ASP A 24 -12.41 12.57 11.90
N SER A 25 -12.05 13.17 13.03
CA SER A 25 -10.83 12.85 13.78
C SER A 25 -10.80 11.43 14.35
N ASN A 26 -11.95 10.75 14.41
CA ASN A 26 -12.03 9.36 14.84
C ASN A 26 -11.47 8.42 13.77
N PHE A 27 -11.52 8.82 12.51
CA PHE A 27 -10.94 8.07 11.40
C PHE A 27 -9.46 8.42 11.21
N LYS A 28 -8.64 7.39 11.01
CA LYS A 28 -7.24 7.54 10.60
C LYS A 28 -6.93 6.58 9.47
N LEU A 29 -5.99 6.96 8.61
CA LEU A 29 -5.51 6.12 7.52
C LEU A 29 -3.99 6.06 7.57
N ILE A 30 -3.46 4.84 7.49
CA ILE A 30 -2.03 4.58 7.30
C ILE A 30 -1.85 3.65 6.11
N SER A 31 -0.72 3.75 5.42
CA SER A 31 -0.34 2.82 4.34
C SER A 31 1.01 2.21 4.65
N PHE A 32 1.25 0.97 4.24
CA PHE A 32 2.60 0.43 4.15
C PHE A 32 3.02 0.49 2.69
N GLU A 33 4.21 1.03 2.41
CA GLU A 33 4.67 1.23 1.03
C GLU A 33 4.96 -0.09 0.31
N GLY A 34 5.15 -1.21 1.01
CA GLY A 34 5.34 -2.51 0.39
C GLY A 34 4.80 -3.68 1.20
N SER A 35 4.22 -4.66 0.51
CA SER A 35 3.77 -5.94 1.07
C SER A 35 4.30 -7.11 0.23
N PRO A 36 5.57 -7.53 0.41
CA PRO A 36 6.05 -8.79 -0.15
C PRO A 36 5.12 -9.97 0.15
N THR A 37 4.95 -10.84 -0.84
CA THR A 37 4.13 -12.04 -0.71
C THR A 37 4.88 -13.28 -1.15
N ARG A 38 4.68 -14.38 -0.43
CA ARG A 38 5.11 -15.73 -0.81
C ARG A 38 3.96 -16.71 -0.57
N ASP A 39 3.69 -17.58 -1.52
CA ASP A 39 2.61 -18.58 -1.44
C ASP A 39 1.25 -17.98 -1.02
N ASN A 40 0.90 -16.83 -1.61
CA ASN A 40 -0.30 -16.05 -1.30
C ASN A 40 -0.43 -15.56 0.16
N ASN A 41 0.68 -15.38 0.87
CA ASN A 41 0.72 -14.81 2.21
C ASN A 41 1.65 -13.59 2.26
N VAL A 42 1.26 -12.55 3.00
CA VAL A 42 2.16 -11.43 3.30
C VAL A 42 3.25 -11.92 4.25
N THR A 43 4.52 -11.73 3.88
CA THR A 43 5.66 -12.21 4.67
C THR A 43 6.23 -11.12 5.58
N ILE A 44 6.10 -9.85 5.17
CA ILE A 44 6.52 -8.66 5.89
C ILE A 44 5.78 -7.45 5.31
N LEU A 45 5.50 -6.45 6.13
CA LEU A 45 5.07 -5.12 5.70
C LEU A 45 6.27 -4.19 5.69
N MET A 46 6.34 -3.26 4.75
CA MET A 46 7.56 -2.49 4.49
C MET A 46 7.29 -1.01 4.29
N ASP A 47 8.21 -0.19 4.80
CA ASP A 47 8.36 1.21 4.44
C ASP A 47 9.79 1.49 3.99
N LYS A 48 9.96 2.55 3.19
CA LYS A 48 11.27 3.05 2.79
C LYS A 48 11.38 4.56 2.97
N PHE A 49 12.58 5.02 3.30
CA PHE A 49 12.90 6.44 3.44
C PHE A 49 14.26 6.72 2.83
N LYS A 50 14.33 7.78 2.04
CA LYS A 50 15.59 8.35 1.57
C LYS A 50 16.15 9.28 2.64
N VAL A 51 17.47 9.26 2.85
CA VAL A 51 18.17 10.13 3.80
C VAL A 51 19.23 10.97 3.12
N ASN A 52 19.39 12.22 3.57
CA ASN A 52 20.43 13.14 3.10
C ASN A 52 21.77 12.95 3.82
N LYS A 53 22.18 11.69 4.01
CA LYS A 53 23.41 11.31 4.72
C LYS A 53 24.03 10.10 4.03
N ASP A 54 25.34 10.14 3.83
CA ASP A 54 26.10 8.97 3.39
C ASP A 54 26.07 7.87 4.46
N LEU A 55 25.35 6.79 4.15
CA LEU A 55 25.16 5.65 5.05
C LEU A 55 26.34 4.69 5.04
N SER A 56 27.17 4.70 3.99
CA SER A 56 28.31 3.78 3.83
C SER A 56 29.41 3.99 4.88
N THR A 57 29.46 5.18 5.48
CA THR A 57 30.43 5.55 6.52
C THR A 57 29.92 5.32 7.95
N THR A 58 28.69 4.81 8.10
CA THR A 58 28.06 4.68 9.42
C THR A 58 28.51 3.41 10.17
N ASN A 59 28.96 3.59 11.41
CA ASN A 59 29.22 2.48 12.34
C ASN A 59 27.91 1.95 12.97
N SER A 60 28.00 0.84 13.71
CA SER A 60 26.83 0.19 14.33
C SER A 60 26.03 1.09 15.27
N ASP A 61 26.68 1.89 16.10
CA ASP A 61 26.01 2.79 17.05
C ASP A 61 25.25 3.90 16.31
N ASP A 62 25.83 4.42 15.23
CA ASP A 62 25.23 5.49 14.45
C ASP A 62 24.03 5.00 13.64
N ARG A 63 24.02 3.75 13.18
CA ARG A 63 22.86 3.13 12.50
C ARG A 63 21.63 3.11 13.40
N LEU A 64 21.79 2.69 14.66
CA LEU A 64 20.69 2.68 15.62
C LEU A 64 20.24 4.10 16.00
N LYS A 65 21.16 5.06 16.11
CA LYS A 65 20.80 6.46 16.36
C LYS A 65 19.98 7.03 15.19
N ILE A 66 20.42 6.81 13.95
CA ILE A 66 19.72 7.22 12.72
C ILE A 66 18.29 6.65 12.71
N PHE A 67 18.17 5.35 12.97
CA PHE A 67 16.87 4.70 13.02
C PHE A 67 15.97 5.27 14.14
N ASN A 68 16.52 5.52 15.33
CA ASN A 68 15.75 6.13 16.42
C ASN A 68 15.33 7.58 16.11
N GLU A 69 16.15 8.35 15.38
CA GLU A 69 15.80 9.69 14.91
C GLU A 69 14.56 9.64 14.01
N LEU A 70 14.52 8.71 13.05
CA LEU A 70 13.34 8.46 12.25
C LEU A 70 12.15 8.01 13.12
N TYR A 71 12.33 6.92 13.87
CA TYR A 71 11.23 6.21 14.50
C TYR A 71 10.55 6.99 15.64
N LYS A 72 11.33 7.79 16.39
CA LYS A 72 10.84 8.46 17.60
C LYS A 72 10.69 9.97 17.47
N TYR A 73 11.49 10.60 16.60
CA TYR A 73 11.65 12.05 16.61
C TYR A 73 11.29 12.73 15.29
N SER A 74 11.02 11.97 14.22
CA SER A 74 10.53 12.53 12.96
C SER A 74 9.04 12.90 13.01
N GLU A 75 8.58 13.57 11.97
CA GLU A 75 7.16 13.87 11.74
C GLU A 75 6.29 12.61 11.58
N PHE A 76 6.89 11.45 11.28
CA PHE A 76 6.17 10.19 11.05
C PHE A 76 5.85 9.42 12.35
N LYS A 77 6.27 9.93 13.51
CA LYS A 77 6.16 9.22 14.81
C LYS A 77 4.75 8.74 15.12
N ASP A 78 3.72 9.55 14.85
CA ASP A 78 2.34 9.25 15.21
C ASP A 78 1.77 8.17 14.28
N GLU A 79 2.13 8.20 13.00
CA GLU A 79 1.82 7.13 12.05
C GLU A 79 2.53 5.82 12.43
N PHE A 80 3.79 5.89 12.87
CA PHE A 80 4.53 4.72 13.31
C PHE A 80 3.94 4.06 14.55
N VAL A 81 3.28 4.82 15.44
CA VAL A 81 2.52 4.24 16.54
C VAL A 81 1.36 3.39 16.00
N LEU A 82 0.61 3.89 15.02
CA LEU A 82 -0.50 3.15 14.41
C LEU A 82 -0.02 1.93 13.61
N LYS A 83 1.05 2.08 12.82
CA LYS A 83 1.69 0.94 12.11
C LYS A 83 2.17 -0.13 13.08
N ARG A 84 2.77 0.28 14.20
CA ARG A 84 3.17 -0.64 15.27
C ARG A 84 1.96 -1.40 15.81
N LEU A 85 0.87 -0.71 16.13
CA LEU A 85 -0.36 -1.36 16.61
C LEU A 85 -0.89 -2.37 15.59
N THR A 86 -0.85 -2.06 14.30
CA THR A 86 -1.24 -3.00 13.23
C THR A 86 -0.38 -4.25 13.22
N VAL A 87 0.95 -4.11 13.19
CA VAL A 87 1.82 -5.28 13.06
C VAL A 87 1.83 -6.14 14.32
N GLU A 88 1.63 -5.53 15.50
CA GLU A 88 1.47 -6.23 16.78
C GLU A 88 0.13 -6.97 16.85
N ASP A 89 -1.00 -6.32 16.53
CA ASP A 89 -2.34 -6.94 16.53
C ASP A 89 -2.42 -8.11 15.53
N LYS A 90 -1.90 -7.91 14.31
CA LYS A 90 -1.97 -8.90 13.23
C LYS A 90 -0.84 -9.91 13.25
N LYS A 91 0.10 -9.79 14.21
CA LYS A 91 1.30 -10.66 14.33
C LYS A 91 2.09 -10.72 13.01
N LEU A 92 2.30 -9.56 12.39
CA LEU A 92 3.09 -9.42 11.16
C LEU A 92 4.46 -8.81 11.46
N LYS A 93 5.40 -9.06 10.55
CA LYS A 93 6.71 -8.40 10.56
C LYS A 93 6.61 -7.01 9.93
N TRP A 94 7.43 -6.08 10.42
CA TRP A 94 7.57 -4.75 9.81
C TRP A 94 9.03 -4.44 9.52
N GLY A 95 9.33 -4.14 8.27
CA GLY A 95 10.63 -3.72 7.78
C GLY A 95 10.66 -2.24 7.44
N ILE A 96 11.75 -1.57 7.81
CA ILE A 96 12.03 -0.19 7.37
C ILE A 96 13.39 -0.20 6.67
N LEU A 97 13.39 0.24 5.41
CA LEU A 97 14.59 0.45 4.62
C LEU A 97 14.96 1.94 4.64
N LEU A 98 16.16 2.26 5.09
CA LEU A 98 16.76 3.59 4.94
C LEU A 98 17.80 3.52 3.84
N TYR A 99 17.81 4.45 2.91
CA TYR A 99 18.78 4.46 1.83
C TYR A 99 19.24 5.88 1.48
N ASP A 100 20.45 6.03 0.94
CA ASP A 100 21.03 7.32 0.55
C ASP A 100 21.05 7.54 -0.97
N ASP A 101 21.57 8.70 -1.41
CA ASP A 101 21.70 9.04 -2.83
C ASP A 101 22.56 8.06 -3.64
N ASN A 102 23.41 7.25 -3.00
CA ASN A 102 24.23 6.23 -3.64
C ASN A 102 23.62 4.83 -3.54
N GLU A 103 22.35 4.74 -3.13
CA GLU A 103 21.60 3.50 -2.87
C GLU A 103 22.14 2.61 -1.74
N TYR A 104 23.16 3.08 -1.01
CA TYR A 104 23.61 2.34 0.17
C TYR A 104 22.46 2.34 1.16
N SER A 105 22.13 1.17 1.71
CA SER A 105 20.90 1.02 2.48
C SER A 105 21.07 0.18 3.74
N LEU A 106 20.29 0.55 4.76
CA LEU A 106 20.21 -0.07 6.07
C LEU A 106 18.78 -0.58 6.25
N PHE A 107 18.64 -1.88 6.55
CA PHE A 107 17.35 -2.50 6.78
C PHE A 107 17.17 -2.83 8.26
N PHE A 108 16.07 -2.35 8.82
CA PHE A 108 15.64 -2.60 10.19
C PHE A 108 14.37 -3.42 10.19
N ILE A 109 14.25 -4.33 11.15
CA ILE A 109 13.09 -5.22 11.25
C ILE A 109 12.55 -5.24 12.67
N LYS A 110 11.23 -5.27 12.77
CA LYS A 110 10.47 -5.61 13.97
C LYS A 110 9.73 -6.92 13.73
N ASN A 111 10.03 -7.92 14.56
CA ASN A 111 9.31 -9.19 14.56
C ASN A 111 8.20 -9.15 15.60
N CYS A 112 6.98 -8.76 15.22
CA CYS A 112 5.77 -8.78 16.05
C CYS A 112 5.98 -8.23 17.49
N GLU A 113 6.47 -9.04 18.43
CA GLU A 113 6.68 -8.74 19.85
C GLU A 113 8.09 -8.22 20.20
N ASP A 114 9.06 -8.34 19.29
CA ASP A 114 10.43 -7.88 19.51
C ASP A 114 10.58 -6.36 19.39
N ARG A 115 11.66 -5.85 19.97
CA ARG A 115 12.14 -4.49 19.68
C ARG A 115 12.68 -4.45 18.25
N TRP A 116 12.73 -3.25 17.69
CA TRP A 116 13.45 -3.01 16.44
C TRP A 116 14.89 -3.51 16.52
N ALA A 117 15.30 -4.26 15.49
CA ALA A 117 16.65 -4.74 15.31
C ALA A 117 17.21 -4.26 13.97
N PHE A 118 18.48 -3.89 13.95
CA PHE A 118 19.23 -3.80 12.70
C PHE A 118 19.36 -5.20 12.11
N CYS A 119 18.96 -5.35 10.85
CA CYS A 119 18.94 -6.64 10.17
C CYS A 119 20.15 -6.79 9.25
N LYS A 120 20.30 -5.87 8.29
CA LYS A 120 21.31 -5.97 7.24
C LYS A 120 21.59 -4.62 6.57
N GLU A 121 22.77 -4.47 5.99
CA GLU A 121 23.13 -3.38 5.09
C GLU A 121 23.34 -3.91 3.67
N PHE A 122 23.13 -3.06 2.68
CA PHE A 122 23.29 -3.39 1.25
C PHE A 122 24.01 -2.25 0.55
N LYS A 123 24.92 -2.60 -0.37
CA LYS A 123 25.71 -1.60 -1.09
C LYS A 123 24.91 -0.82 -2.14
N ASN A 124 23.78 -1.37 -2.59
CA ASN A 124 22.93 -0.81 -3.64
C ASN A 124 21.56 -1.48 -3.64
N ALA A 125 20.65 -0.95 -4.47
CA ALA A 125 19.29 -1.48 -4.63
C ALA A 125 19.27 -2.91 -5.16
N LYS A 126 20.26 -3.30 -5.99
CA LYS A 126 20.37 -4.66 -6.52
C LYS A 126 20.55 -5.69 -5.40
N GLU A 127 21.54 -5.50 -4.53
CA GLU A 127 21.82 -6.41 -3.42
C GLU A 127 20.62 -6.53 -2.47
N PHE A 128 19.95 -5.42 -2.19
CA PHE A 128 18.71 -5.42 -1.41
C PHE A 128 17.60 -6.21 -2.11
N SER A 129 17.37 -5.96 -3.41
CA SER A 129 16.33 -6.64 -4.18
C SER A 129 16.56 -8.15 -4.26
N ASP A 130 17.82 -8.58 -4.43
CA ASP A 130 18.21 -9.98 -4.46
C ASP A 130 17.84 -10.67 -3.13
N TRP A 131 18.24 -10.04 -2.02
CA TRP A 131 17.95 -10.54 -0.68
C TRP A 131 16.45 -10.52 -0.34
N LEU A 132 15.72 -9.45 -0.69
CA LEU A 132 14.30 -9.33 -0.41
C LEU A 132 13.50 -10.45 -1.08
N TYR A 133 13.79 -10.73 -2.34
CA TYR A 133 13.09 -11.79 -3.09
C TYR A 133 13.53 -13.19 -2.68
N GLU A 134 14.79 -13.38 -2.29
CA GLU A 134 15.23 -14.67 -1.73
C GLU A 134 14.53 -14.99 -0.40
N ASN A 135 14.28 -13.99 0.44
CA ASN A 135 13.83 -14.21 1.81
C ASN A 135 12.31 -13.97 2.03
N TYR A 136 11.69 -13.04 1.30
CA TYR A 136 10.35 -12.56 1.61
C TYR A 136 9.36 -12.55 0.44
N SER A 137 9.81 -12.44 -0.80
CA SER A 137 8.91 -12.27 -1.95
C SER A 137 8.99 -13.41 -2.95
N THR A 138 7.96 -13.57 -3.78
CA THR A 138 7.99 -14.39 -5.00
C THR A 138 8.29 -13.48 -6.19
N ILE A 139 9.21 -13.90 -7.06
CA ILE A 139 9.54 -13.14 -8.28
C ILE A 139 8.31 -13.05 -9.17
N ARG A 140 7.96 -11.83 -9.60
CA ARG A 140 6.88 -11.61 -10.56
C ARG A 140 7.49 -11.66 -11.95
N GLU A 141 7.09 -12.63 -12.76
CA GLU A 141 7.64 -12.83 -14.12
C GLU A 141 7.26 -11.69 -15.08
N ASN A 142 6.10 -11.06 -14.86
CA ASN A 142 5.56 -10.00 -15.72
C ASN A 142 5.56 -8.64 -14.99
N ILE A 143 6.61 -7.86 -15.18
CA ILE A 143 6.72 -6.47 -14.71
C ILE A 143 6.20 -5.55 -15.82
N SER A 144 5.40 -4.54 -15.48
CA SER A 144 4.89 -3.59 -16.48
C SER A 144 5.86 -2.43 -16.68
N ASP A 145 6.18 -2.15 -17.94
CA ASP A 145 6.96 -1.00 -18.39
C ASP A 145 6.21 0.34 -18.21
N TYR A 146 4.86 0.32 -18.18
CA TYR A 146 4.03 1.55 -18.13
C TYR A 146 4.21 2.43 -16.86
N GLN A 147 4.78 1.89 -15.78
CA GLN A 147 4.80 2.57 -14.47
C GLN A 147 6.06 3.44 -14.22
N GLU A 148 7.00 3.54 -15.15
CA GLU A 148 8.35 4.10 -14.90
C GLU A 148 8.40 5.62 -14.63
N ASN A 149 7.45 6.41 -15.14
CA ASN A 149 7.54 7.88 -15.08
C ASN A 149 7.31 8.48 -13.69
N GLY A 150 8.35 8.76 -12.92
CA GLY A 150 8.24 9.38 -11.58
C GLY A 150 8.10 8.35 -10.47
N LEU A 151 8.76 7.20 -10.63
CA LEU A 151 9.11 6.33 -9.52
C LEU A 151 10.36 6.89 -8.80
N PRO A 152 10.54 6.57 -7.50
CA PRO A 152 11.80 6.79 -6.81
C PRO A 152 12.97 6.13 -7.53
N GLU A 153 14.16 6.73 -7.49
CA GLU A 153 15.38 6.20 -8.12
C GLU A 153 15.69 4.78 -7.66
N TYR A 154 15.56 4.53 -6.35
CA TYR A 154 15.77 3.20 -5.78
C TYR A 154 14.80 2.14 -6.36
N ASP A 155 13.54 2.52 -6.63
CA ASP A 155 12.55 1.62 -7.22
C ASP A 155 12.85 1.33 -8.69
N ILE A 156 13.41 2.31 -9.42
CA ILE A 156 13.88 2.15 -10.79
C ILE A 156 15.03 1.13 -10.80
N SER A 157 16.04 1.30 -9.95
CA SER A 157 17.18 0.38 -9.86
C SER A 157 16.76 -1.04 -9.46
N MET A 158 15.79 -1.19 -8.55
CA MET A 158 15.19 -2.50 -8.24
C MET A 158 14.50 -3.14 -9.47
N ARG A 159 13.81 -2.33 -10.28
CA ARG A 159 13.11 -2.78 -11.50
C ARG A 159 14.06 -3.21 -12.61
N GLU A 160 15.17 -2.50 -12.81
CA GLU A 160 16.23 -2.90 -13.75
C GLU A 160 16.78 -4.30 -13.43
N ASN A 161 16.75 -4.68 -12.15
CA ASN A 161 17.11 -6.01 -11.67
C ASN A 161 15.96 -7.03 -11.71
N LYS A 162 14.84 -6.71 -12.38
CA LYS A 162 13.63 -7.54 -12.51
C LYS A 162 13.01 -7.93 -11.16
N LYS A 163 13.23 -7.12 -10.13
CA LYS A 163 12.79 -7.36 -8.75
C LYS A 163 12.21 -6.07 -8.17
N PRO A 164 11.04 -5.62 -8.69
CA PRO A 164 10.48 -4.32 -8.33
C PRO A 164 10.18 -4.21 -6.84
N TRP A 165 10.09 -2.98 -6.34
CA TRP A 165 9.52 -2.76 -5.01
C TRP A 165 8.12 -3.44 -4.91
N PRO A 166 7.82 -4.15 -3.81
CA PRO A 166 6.55 -4.83 -3.62
C PRO A 166 5.35 -3.87 -3.72
N GLY A 167 4.21 -4.38 -4.17
CA GLY A 167 2.98 -3.59 -4.19
C GLY A 167 2.56 -3.13 -2.80
N ASN A 168 1.82 -2.04 -2.73
CA ASN A 168 1.26 -1.45 -1.52
C ASN A 168 -0.25 -1.75 -1.42
N VAL A 169 -0.83 -1.24 -0.34
CA VAL A 169 -2.28 -1.09 -0.15
C VAL A 169 -2.54 0.38 0.11
N ASP A 170 -3.54 0.96 -0.57
CA ASP A 170 -3.82 2.40 -0.50
C ASP A 170 -4.05 2.89 0.94
N GLY A 171 -4.68 2.07 1.78
CA GLY A 171 -4.74 2.35 3.21
C GLY A 171 -5.29 1.23 4.08
N ILE A 172 -4.95 1.33 5.36
CA ILE A 172 -5.55 0.62 6.48
C ILE A 172 -6.35 1.66 7.26
N LEU A 173 -7.67 1.47 7.32
CA LEU A 173 -8.60 2.36 7.98
C LEU A 173 -8.68 2.02 9.46
N PHE A 174 -8.57 3.06 10.28
CA PHE A 174 -8.79 3.02 11.71
C PHE A 174 -10.05 3.82 12.05
N TYR A 175 -10.77 3.34 13.07
CA TYR A 175 -11.80 4.10 13.76
C TYR A 175 -11.52 4.01 15.27
N ASN A 176 -11.42 5.15 15.96
CA ASN A 176 -11.10 5.21 17.39
C ASN A 176 -9.85 4.38 17.77
N ASN A 177 -8.79 4.47 16.97
CA ASN A 177 -7.54 3.70 17.08
C ASN A 177 -7.67 2.17 16.97
N THR A 178 -8.83 1.66 16.54
CA THR A 178 -9.02 0.24 16.18
C THR A 178 -8.96 0.10 14.68
N ILE A 179 -8.29 -0.95 14.19
CA ILE A 179 -8.20 -1.24 12.76
C ILE A 179 -9.51 -1.88 12.32
N VAL A 180 -10.13 -1.32 11.27
CA VAL A 180 -11.48 -1.74 10.85
C VAL A 180 -11.53 -2.30 9.44
N ALA A 181 -10.67 -1.84 8.52
CA ALA A 181 -10.69 -2.29 7.14
C ALA A 181 -9.39 -2.02 6.40
N VAL A 182 -9.19 -2.76 5.30
CA VAL A 182 -8.36 -2.32 4.18
C VAL A 182 -9.22 -1.44 3.28
N ILE A 183 -8.67 -0.32 2.82
CA ILE A 183 -9.34 0.56 1.84
C ILE A 183 -8.51 0.68 0.56
N GLU A 184 -9.22 0.66 -0.56
CA GLU A 184 -8.72 0.88 -1.91
C GLU A 184 -9.46 2.08 -2.52
N PHE A 185 -8.74 3.09 -2.99
CA PHE A 185 -9.32 4.28 -3.58
C PHE A 185 -9.24 4.22 -5.11
N GLN A 186 -10.37 4.41 -5.77
CA GLN A 186 -10.42 4.38 -7.23
C GLN A 186 -11.03 5.66 -7.79
N THR A 187 -10.34 6.27 -8.74
CA THR A 187 -10.85 7.44 -9.44
C THR A 187 -11.56 7.02 -10.72
N THR A 188 -12.76 7.54 -10.96
CA THR A 188 -13.44 7.45 -12.26
C THR A 188 -13.54 8.85 -12.89
N ASN A 189 -13.36 8.92 -14.21
CA ASN A 189 -13.58 10.15 -14.99
C ASN A 189 -14.49 9.92 -16.22
N LYS A 190 -14.89 8.66 -16.47
CA LYS A 190 -15.65 8.26 -17.67
C LYS A 190 -17.09 7.88 -17.37
N GLN A 191 -17.36 7.48 -16.13
CA GLN A 191 -18.66 7.09 -15.61
C GLN A 191 -18.88 7.82 -14.28
N SER A 192 -20.14 7.98 -13.88
CA SER A 192 -20.49 8.50 -12.57
C SER A 192 -19.92 7.58 -11.47
N VAL A 193 -19.76 8.10 -10.25
CA VAL A 193 -19.36 7.26 -9.11
C VAL A 193 -20.39 6.16 -8.82
N LYS A 194 -21.67 6.42 -9.08
CA LYS A 194 -22.80 5.50 -8.89
C LYS A 194 -22.74 4.31 -9.86
N ASP A 195 -22.40 4.58 -11.12
CA ASP A 195 -22.45 3.59 -12.20
C ASP A 195 -21.11 2.86 -12.42
N HIS A 196 -20.05 3.29 -11.75
CA HIS A 196 -18.74 2.66 -11.89
C HIS A 196 -18.77 1.21 -11.39
N ASP A 197 -18.46 0.24 -12.25
CA ASP A 197 -18.25 -1.17 -11.87
C ASP A 197 -16.79 -1.57 -12.02
N ASN A 198 -16.17 -2.02 -10.94
CA ASN A 198 -14.78 -2.46 -10.92
C ASN A 198 -14.58 -3.76 -11.70
N ASN A 199 -15.65 -4.55 -11.93
CA ASN A 199 -15.60 -5.76 -12.75
C ASN A 199 -15.26 -5.47 -14.22
N ASP A 200 -15.64 -4.30 -14.75
CA ASP A 200 -15.31 -3.88 -16.13
C ASP A 200 -13.80 -3.75 -16.35
N TRP A 201 -13.04 -3.63 -15.27
CA TRP A 201 -11.61 -3.39 -15.27
C TRP A 201 -10.79 -4.66 -15.02
N TRP A 202 -11.43 -5.82 -14.84
CA TRP A 202 -10.76 -7.05 -14.44
C TRP A 202 -9.72 -7.54 -15.45
N PHE A 203 -10.12 -7.69 -16.72
CA PHE A 203 -9.26 -8.18 -17.80
C PHE A 203 -8.62 -7.05 -18.60
N PRO A 204 -7.50 -7.30 -19.29
CA PRO A 204 -6.93 -6.35 -20.22
C PRO A 204 -7.92 -6.00 -21.35
N LYS A 205 -7.77 -4.80 -21.93
CA LYS A 205 -8.51 -4.39 -23.12
C LYS A 205 -7.53 -4.21 -24.27
N TYR A 206 -7.80 -4.86 -25.39
CA TYR A 206 -7.00 -4.75 -26.61
C TYR A 206 -7.69 -3.87 -27.66
N ASP A 207 -6.91 -3.29 -28.55
CA ASP A 207 -7.41 -2.62 -29.74
C ASP A 207 -7.74 -3.61 -30.86
N LYS A 208 -8.25 -3.10 -31.99
CA LYS A 208 -8.62 -3.90 -33.15
C LYS A 208 -7.42 -4.59 -33.82
N ASP A 209 -6.21 -4.08 -33.56
CA ASP A 209 -4.95 -4.54 -34.14
C ASP A 209 -4.20 -5.48 -33.15
N GLY A 210 -4.83 -5.80 -32.02
CA GLY A 210 -4.30 -6.71 -30.99
C GLY A 210 -3.38 -6.07 -29.96
N ASN A 211 -3.18 -4.74 -29.99
CA ASN A 211 -2.31 -4.07 -29.02
C ASN A 211 -3.05 -3.81 -27.70
N GLU A 212 -2.36 -4.01 -26.58
CA GLU A 212 -2.93 -3.75 -25.26
C GLU A 212 -3.20 -2.24 -25.07
N LYS A 213 -4.47 -1.87 -24.89
CA LYS A 213 -4.87 -0.51 -24.49
C LYS A 213 -4.87 -0.32 -22.97
N ARG A 214 -5.03 -1.41 -22.22
CA ARG A 214 -5.12 -1.41 -20.74
C ARG A 214 -4.80 -2.80 -20.20
N LYS A 215 -4.00 -2.87 -19.13
CA LYS A 215 -3.44 -4.09 -18.51
C LYS A 215 -4.42 -5.00 -17.73
N GLY A 216 -5.58 -4.51 -17.32
CA GLY A 216 -6.47 -5.26 -16.42
C GLY A 216 -6.03 -5.16 -14.94
N ASP A 217 -6.99 -5.35 -14.03
CA ASP A 217 -6.78 -5.13 -12.60
C ASP A 217 -6.77 -6.43 -11.77
N LYS A 218 -6.90 -7.60 -12.40
CA LYS A 218 -6.93 -8.91 -11.71
C LYS A 218 -5.79 -9.08 -10.69
N GLU A 219 -4.54 -8.80 -11.10
CA GLU A 219 -3.37 -8.95 -10.21
C GLU A 219 -3.32 -7.89 -9.10
N ARG A 220 -3.86 -6.69 -9.34
CA ARG A 220 -4.02 -5.67 -8.30
C ARG A 220 -5.02 -6.14 -7.25
N TRP A 221 -6.19 -6.63 -7.68
CA TRP A 221 -7.20 -7.20 -6.77
C TRP A 221 -6.68 -8.41 -6.00
N LYS A 222 -5.87 -9.27 -6.63
CA LYS A 222 -5.22 -10.40 -5.96
C LYS A 222 -4.26 -9.93 -4.86
N SER A 223 -3.49 -8.87 -5.11
CA SER A 223 -2.61 -8.26 -4.11
C SER A 223 -3.40 -7.70 -2.91
N ILE A 224 -4.50 -6.98 -3.16
CA ILE A 224 -5.38 -6.43 -2.12
C ILE A 224 -6.00 -7.56 -1.30
N TYR A 225 -6.49 -8.61 -1.96
CA TYR A 225 -7.06 -9.79 -1.31
C TYR A 225 -6.08 -10.51 -0.38
N ILE A 226 -4.84 -10.75 -0.85
CA ILE A 226 -3.79 -11.39 -0.04
C ILE A 226 -3.46 -10.54 1.20
N ASN A 227 -3.35 -9.22 1.03
CA ASN A 227 -3.14 -8.31 2.15
C ASN A 227 -4.29 -8.36 3.16
N SER A 228 -5.53 -8.26 2.68
CA SER A 228 -6.71 -8.29 3.54
C SER A 228 -6.85 -9.59 4.33
N LYS A 229 -6.54 -10.73 3.69
CA LYS A 229 -6.48 -12.04 4.36
C LYS A 229 -5.40 -12.08 5.43
N SER A 230 -4.20 -11.58 5.13
CA SER A 230 -3.08 -11.57 6.07
C SER A 230 -3.34 -10.64 7.26
N LEU A 231 -4.08 -9.55 7.04
CA LEU A 231 -4.51 -8.62 8.07
C LEU A 231 -5.80 -9.08 8.77
N ASN A 232 -6.50 -10.10 8.26
CA ASN A 232 -7.84 -10.49 8.70
C ASN A 232 -8.80 -9.29 8.79
N LEU A 233 -8.91 -8.52 7.70
CA LEU A 233 -9.76 -7.34 7.59
C LEU A 233 -10.70 -7.45 6.41
N SER A 234 -11.80 -6.72 6.47
CA SER A 234 -12.69 -6.49 5.32
C SER A 234 -12.07 -5.50 4.33
N ILE A 235 -12.47 -5.58 3.06
CA ILE A 235 -12.02 -4.66 2.00
C ILE A 235 -13.13 -3.68 1.65
N ILE A 236 -12.83 -2.40 1.79
CA ILE A 236 -13.66 -1.31 1.28
C ILE A 236 -13.04 -0.76 -0.01
N VAL A 237 -13.89 -0.46 -0.98
CA VAL A 237 -13.52 0.30 -2.18
C VAL A 237 -14.22 1.64 -2.14
N GLY A 238 -13.43 2.71 -2.18
CA GLY A 238 -13.91 4.09 -2.26
C GLY A 238 -13.76 4.65 -3.67
N VAL A 239 -14.87 4.82 -4.38
CA VAL A 239 -14.89 5.39 -5.73
C VAL A 239 -15.20 6.88 -5.66
N TRP A 240 -14.40 7.69 -6.36
CA TRP A 240 -14.55 9.13 -6.39
C TRP A 240 -14.28 9.71 -7.78
N ASN A 241 -14.83 10.90 -8.04
CA ASN A 241 -14.61 11.65 -9.27
C ASN A 241 -14.45 13.12 -8.91
N LYS A 242 -13.44 13.79 -9.46
CA LYS A 242 -13.15 15.22 -9.17
C LYS A 242 -14.29 16.17 -9.53
N LYS A 243 -15.21 15.74 -10.39
CA LYS A 243 -16.32 16.53 -10.91
C LYS A 243 -17.64 16.22 -10.22
N GLU A 244 -17.67 15.31 -9.26
CA GLU A 244 -18.87 14.89 -8.55
C GLU A 244 -18.68 15.13 -7.05
N GLU A 245 -19.77 15.53 -6.38
CA GLU A 245 -19.80 15.72 -4.92
C GLU A 245 -20.08 14.41 -4.18
N GLU A 246 -20.57 13.41 -4.90
CA GLU A 246 -20.88 12.10 -4.35
C GLU A 246 -19.68 11.16 -4.44
N TYR A 247 -19.67 10.18 -3.54
CA TYR A 247 -18.76 9.06 -3.47
C TYR A 247 -19.57 7.76 -3.51
N CYS A 248 -18.97 6.69 -4.05
CA CYS A 248 -19.52 5.35 -3.89
C CYS A 248 -18.58 4.50 -3.04
N ILE A 249 -19.08 4.05 -1.88
CA ILE A 249 -18.36 3.16 -0.98
C ILE A 249 -18.91 1.75 -1.17
N LYS A 250 -18.02 0.77 -1.32
CA LYS A 250 -18.42 -0.62 -1.56
C LYS A 250 -17.68 -1.54 -0.61
N LEU A 251 -18.42 -2.44 0.02
CA LEU A 251 -17.85 -3.51 0.83
C LEU A 251 -17.75 -4.77 -0.04
N ILE A 252 -16.57 -5.38 -0.09
CA ILE A 252 -16.35 -6.62 -0.83
C ILE A 252 -16.73 -7.81 0.04
N LYS A 253 -17.54 -8.70 -0.53
CA LYS A 253 -17.88 -10.01 0.05
C LYS A 253 -16.81 -11.04 -0.27
N ASP A 254 -16.47 -11.18 -1.56
CA ASP A 254 -15.53 -12.18 -2.04
C ASP A 254 -15.01 -11.87 -3.45
N PHE A 255 -14.02 -12.64 -3.89
CA PHE A 255 -13.48 -12.63 -5.25
C PHE A 255 -13.58 -14.02 -5.89
N ASN A 256 -13.75 -14.04 -7.22
CA ASN A 256 -13.53 -15.23 -8.03
C ASN A 256 -12.42 -14.96 -9.06
N PHE A 257 -11.23 -15.48 -8.78
CA PHE A 257 -10.05 -15.34 -9.63
C PHE A 257 -9.96 -16.38 -10.77
N GLU A 258 -10.82 -17.40 -10.75
CA GLU A 258 -10.74 -18.56 -11.64
C GLU A 258 -11.73 -18.50 -12.81
N THR A 259 -12.76 -17.65 -12.72
CA THR A 259 -13.76 -17.51 -13.79
C THR A 259 -13.28 -16.61 -14.94
N GLU A 260 -13.74 -16.91 -16.15
CA GLU A 260 -13.59 -16.06 -17.34
C GLU A 260 -14.76 -15.09 -17.53
N LYS A 261 -15.83 -15.23 -16.73
CA LYS A 261 -17.04 -14.41 -16.81
C LYS A 261 -17.33 -13.72 -15.50
N ALA A 262 -17.70 -12.44 -15.60
CA ALA A 262 -18.15 -11.64 -14.47
C ALA A 262 -19.41 -12.24 -13.81
N PRO A 263 -19.65 -11.98 -12.51
CA PRO A 263 -18.85 -11.12 -11.63
C PRO A 263 -17.57 -11.81 -11.10
N PHE A 264 -16.49 -11.04 -11.05
CA PHE A 264 -15.21 -11.41 -10.43
C PHE A 264 -15.10 -10.87 -9.01
N ILE A 265 -15.71 -9.72 -8.74
CA ILE A 265 -15.82 -9.10 -7.42
C ILE A 265 -17.28 -9.16 -7.00
N PHE A 266 -17.53 -9.80 -5.87
CA PHE A 266 -18.86 -9.88 -5.25
C PHE A 266 -18.96 -8.81 -4.18
N TRP A 267 -19.95 -7.93 -4.33
CA TRP A 267 -20.20 -6.85 -3.38
C TRP A 267 -21.16 -7.31 -2.30
N GLU A 268 -20.84 -7.01 -1.05
CA GLU A 268 -21.74 -7.22 0.08
C GLU A 268 -22.71 -6.06 0.24
N LYS A 269 -22.18 -4.84 0.25
CA LYS A 269 -22.93 -3.59 0.38
C LYS A 269 -22.35 -2.53 -0.56
N LYS A 270 -23.20 -1.60 -0.98
CA LYS A 270 -22.83 -0.41 -1.74
C LYS A 270 -23.62 0.77 -1.21
N GLU A 271 -22.92 1.84 -0.87
CA GLU A 271 -23.50 3.06 -0.32
C GLU A 271 -23.06 4.26 -1.16
N ILE A 272 -23.97 5.21 -1.33
CA ILE A 272 -23.64 6.53 -1.87
C ILE A 272 -23.53 7.50 -0.69
N ALA A 273 -22.45 8.25 -0.68
CA ALA A 273 -22.15 9.22 0.35
C ALA A 273 -21.72 10.55 -0.27
N ASN A 274 -21.64 11.59 0.56
CA ASN A 274 -21.04 12.88 0.25
C ASN A 274 -20.24 13.35 1.47
N ASP A 275 -19.69 14.56 1.39
CA ASP A 275 -18.89 15.14 2.48
C ASP A 275 -19.61 15.23 3.84
N GLU A 276 -20.94 15.32 3.85
CA GLU A 276 -21.74 15.51 5.08
C GLU A 276 -22.00 14.20 5.81
N ASN A 277 -22.09 13.07 5.08
CA ASN A 277 -22.51 11.78 5.65
C ASN A 277 -21.49 10.65 5.48
N ILE A 278 -20.32 10.91 4.89
CA ILE A 278 -19.30 9.89 4.61
C ILE A 278 -18.91 9.07 5.85
N SER A 279 -18.71 9.74 7.00
CA SER A 279 -18.36 9.05 8.25
C SER A 279 -19.45 8.08 8.69
N THR A 280 -20.70 8.55 8.74
CA THR A 280 -21.86 7.72 9.11
C THR A 280 -22.01 6.54 8.17
N LYS A 281 -21.88 6.77 6.86
CA LYS A 281 -21.99 5.74 5.83
C LYS A 281 -20.89 4.68 5.91
N LEU A 282 -19.67 5.08 6.30
CA LEU A 282 -18.59 4.13 6.57
C LEU A 282 -18.86 3.27 7.80
N LEU A 283 -19.43 3.83 8.87
CA LEU A 283 -19.79 3.07 10.06
C LEU A 283 -20.93 2.08 9.75
N GLU A 284 -21.95 2.53 9.03
CA GLU A 284 -23.06 1.69 8.56
C GLU A 284 -22.59 0.53 7.69
N ILE A 285 -21.71 0.79 6.70
CA ILE A 285 -21.25 -0.26 5.79
C ILE A 285 -20.41 -1.30 6.53
N LEU A 286 -19.63 -0.88 7.54
CA LEU A 286 -18.76 -1.73 8.37
C LEU A 286 -19.47 -2.35 9.58
N ASP A 287 -20.75 -2.06 9.80
CA ASP A 287 -21.52 -2.48 10.97
C ASP A 287 -20.87 -2.07 12.33
N ILE A 288 -20.26 -0.89 12.37
CA ILE A 288 -19.66 -0.31 13.57
C ILE A 288 -20.71 0.57 14.27
N LYS A 289 -20.86 0.35 15.59
CA LYS A 289 -21.82 1.08 16.44
C LYS A 289 -21.22 2.32 17.08
#